data_AF-A0A9D8VA72-F1
#
_entry.id   AF-A0A9D8VA72-F1
#
_cell.length_a   1.000
_cell.length_b   1.000
_cell.length_c   1.000
_cell.angle_alpha   90.00
_cell.angle_beta   90.00
_cell.angle_gamma   90.00
#
_symmetry.space_group_name_H-M   'P 1'
#
loop_
_entity.id
_entity.type
_entity.pdbx_description
1 polymer ?
#
loop_
_entity_poly.entity_id
_entity_poly.type
_entity_poly.pdbx_seq_one_letter_code
_entity_poly.pdbx_strand_id
1 'polypeptide(L)'
;MLAPTDAIRIGRATEGEIQSPLAKAGGFAYAIIQDPVGASGSFPGTSDRTPSSMTHYVDGFAFPVLRAHLDEYERVASLIAGVWKEHGALDYAEWLGDDLNVEGTRPFTDALGVTEDEVVVFGWITFESREARDRIHNKVATDPRVTEWMESADIGFDPSRMAYGGFKPLIRR
;
A
#
# COMPACT_ATOMS: atom_id res chain seq x y z
N MET A 1 -18.43 52.34 24.19
CA MET A 1 -17.31 52.20 23.24
C MET A 1 -16.54 50.95 23.67
N LEU A 2 -16.79 49.83 23.01
CA LEU A 2 -16.26 48.51 23.37
C LEU A 2 -14.82 48.38 22.85
N ALA A 3 -13.94 47.78 23.66
CA ALA A 3 -12.55 47.49 23.31
C ALA A 3 -12.45 46.38 22.24
N PRO A 4 -11.44 46.39 21.36
CA PRO A 4 -11.16 45.26 20.49
C PRO A 4 -10.27 44.22 21.17
N THR A 5 -10.68 42.99 20.94
CA THR A 5 -10.29 41.68 21.45
C THR A 5 -8.86 41.24 21.10
N ASP A 6 -8.29 40.43 22.00
CA ASP A 6 -7.06 39.66 21.83
C ASP A 6 -7.12 38.76 20.58
N ALA A 7 -6.15 38.93 19.67
CA ALA A 7 -5.87 37.98 18.60
C ALA A 7 -4.63 37.16 18.96
N ILE A 8 -4.87 35.86 19.11
CA ILE A 8 -3.91 34.81 19.45
C ILE A 8 -2.78 34.78 18.41
N ARG A 9 -1.55 34.90 18.89
CA ARG A 9 -0.31 34.74 18.12
C ARG A 9 -0.08 33.25 17.89
N ILE A 10 -0.53 32.70 16.77
CA ILE A 10 -0.18 31.34 16.36
C ILE A 10 1.25 31.38 15.81
N GLY A 11 2.18 30.80 16.57
CA GLY A 11 3.57 30.61 16.15
C GLY A 11 3.62 29.80 14.86
N ARG A 12 4.32 30.33 13.87
CA ARG A 12 4.68 29.65 12.64
C ARG A 12 5.66 28.53 13.01
N ALA A 13 5.22 27.28 12.98
CA ALA A 13 6.14 26.15 13.04
C ALA A 13 7.02 26.19 11.79
N THR A 14 8.33 26.24 12.02
CA THR A 14 9.36 26.17 10.99
C THR A 14 9.35 24.81 10.31
N GLU A 15 9.49 24.79 8.98
CA GLU A 15 9.75 23.59 8.19
C GLU A 15 11.06 22.94 8.66
N GLY A 16 10.95 21.91 9.49
CA GLY A 16 12.07 21.13 10.00
C GLY A 16 11.63 20.37 11.24
N GLU A 17 11.84 19.05 11.23
CA GLU A 17 11.54 18.11 12.33
C GLU A 17 10.09 17.62 12.45
N ILE A 18 9.66 16.73 11.54
CA ILE A 18 9.08 15.43 11.93
C ILE A 18 9.35 14.37 10.83
N GLN A 19 10.61 14.09 10.50
CA GLN A 19 10.92 12.82 9.84
C GLN A 19 11.22 11.80 10.94
N SER A 20 10.21 10.97 11.25
CA SER A 20 10.36 9.90 12.21
C SER A 20 11.45 8.92 11.74
N PRO A 21 12.22 8.30 12.65
CA PRO A 21 13.16 7.23 12.30
C PRO A 21 12.51 6.06 11.55
N LEU A 22 11.18 5.91 11.65
CA LEU A 22 10.38 4.92 10.91
C LEU A 22 10.24 5.22 9.40
N ALA A 23 10.45 6.46 8.95
CA ALA A 23 10.36 6.81 7.53
C ALA A 23 11.52 6.24 6.68
N LYS A 24 12.56 5.67 7.31
CA LYS A 24 13.74 5.09 6.64
C LYS A 24 13.74 3.55 6.62
N ALA A 25 12.76 2.90 7.26
CA ALA A 25 12.74 1.45 7.45
C ALA A 25 11.48 0.83 6.82
N GLY A 26 11.66 0.02 5.77
CA GLY A 26 10.66 -0.96 5.31
C GLY A 26 9.50 -0.41 4.48
N GLY A 27 9.78 0.02 3.25
CA GLY A 27 8.81 0.65 2.35
C GLY A 27 7.55 -0.16 1.97
N PHE A 28 7.53 -1.48 2.08
CA PHE A 28 6.41 -2.28 1.54
C PHE A 28 5.30 -2.42 2.55
N ALA A 29 5.64 -2.94 3.72
CA ALA A 29 4.73 -2.96 4.85
C ALA A 29 4.37 -1.52 5.26
N TYR A 30 5.32 -0.57 5.38
CA TYR A 30 5.02 0.81 5.79
C TYR A 30 4.02 1.52 4.88
N ALA A 31 4.16 1.39 3.55
CA ALA A 31 3.26 2.04 2.59
C ALA A 31 1.88 1.35 2.48
N ILE A 32 1.79 0.04 2.75
CA ILE A 32 0.52 -0.70 2.81
C ILE A 32 -0.21 -0.48 4.15
N ILE A 33 0.54 -0.28 5.24
CA ILE A 33 0.04 -0.13 6.61
C ILE A 33 -0.43 1.30 6.91
N GLN A 34 0.26 2.33 6.39
CA GLN A 34 -0.01 3.74 6.69
C GLN A 34 -1.10 4.37 5.79
N ASP A 35 -2.03 3.58 5.26
CA ASP A 35 -3.22 4.14 4.62
C ASP A 35 -3.90 5.07 5.65
N PRO A 36 -4.02 6.39 5.39
CA PRO A 36 -4.66 7.28 6.35
C PRO A 36 -6.14 6.88 6.40
N VAL A 37 -6.49 6.14 7.45
CA VAL A 37 -7.87 5.87 7.85
C VAL A 37 -8.60 7.21 7.91
N GLY A 38 -9.27 7.62 6.82
CA GLY A 38 -10.07 8.84 6.81
C GLY A 38 -10.01 9.75 5.59
N ALA A 39 -9.16 9.54 4.58
CA ALA A 39 -9.29 10.28 3.32
C ALA A 39 -10.40 9.68 2.44
N SER A 40 -11.64 9.68 2.95
CA SER A 40 -12.83 9.30 2.19
C SER A 40 -13.11 10.37 1.13
N GLY A 41 -12.42 10.30 0.00
CA GLY A 41 -12.95 10.82 -1.25
C GLY A 41 -14.09 9.92 -1.68
N SER A 42 -15.32 10.23 -1.26
CA SER A 42 -16.51 9.63 -1.85
C SER A 42 -16.53 10.00 -3.34
N PHE A 43 -16.26 9.03 -4.22
CA PHE A 43 -16.52 9.20 -5.65
C PHE A 43 -18.02 9.48 -5.83
N PRO A 44 -18.43 10.67 -6.31
CA PRO A 44 -19.84 10.96 -6.50
C PRO A 44 -20.35 10.14 -7.68
N GLY A 45 -21.32 9.24 -7.43
CA GLY A 45 -22.12 8.64 -8.49
C GLY A 45 -22.10 7.11 -8.64
N THR A 46 -21.95 6.33 -7.58
CA THR A 46 -22.31 4.90 -7.66
C THR A 46 -23.71 4.68 -7.11
N SER A 47 -24.66 4.49 -8.02
CA SER A 47 -26.03 4.08 -7.68
C SER A 47 -26.00 2.76 -6.92
N ASP A 48 -26.83 2.70 -5.90
CA ASP A 48 -26.99 1.59 -4.95
C ASP A 48 -27.40 0.31 -5.70
N ARG A 49 -26.41 -0.51 -6.09
CA ARG A 49 -26.66 -1.87 -6.55
C ARG A 49 -26.73 -2.75 -5.31
N THR A 50 -27.91 -3.33 -5.08
CA THR A 50 -28.15 -4.33 -4.03
C THR A 50 -27.16 -5.50 -4.18
N PRO A 51 -26.26 -5.74 -3.21
CA PRO A 51 -25.28 -6.83 -3.34
C PRO A 51 -25.93 -8.13 -2.86
N SER A 52 -26.25 -9.01 -3.81
CA SER A 52 -26.42 -10.43 -3.51
C SER A 52 -25.05 -11.11 -3.65
N SER A 53 -24.55 -11.67 -2.54
CA SER A 53 -23.32 -12.47 -2.37
C SER A 53 -22.03 -11.72 -1.95
N MET A 54 -21.30 -12.36 -1.04
CA MET A 54 -20.15 -11.90 -0.24
C MET A 54 -19.20 -10.92 -0.97
N THR A 55 -19.25 -9.65 -0.60
CA THR A 55 -18.48 -8.57 -1.24
C THR A 55 -17.03 -8.58 -0.79
N HIS A 56 -16.18 -9.36 -1.46
CA HIS A 56 -14.73 -9.33 -1.19
C HIS A 56 -14.14 -7.97 -1.52
N TYR A 57 -13.12 -7.56 -0.77
CA TYR A 57 -12.37 -6.34 -1.00
C TYR A 57 -10.94 -6.70 -1.38
N VAL A 58 -10.34 -5.97 -2.32
CA VAL A 58 -8.99 -6.26 -2.79
C VAL A 58 -8.13 -5.02 -2.61
N ASP A 59 -6.96 -5.16 -2.01
CA ASP A 59 -5.90 -4.18 -2.20
C ASP A 59 -5.00 -4.66 -3.33
N GLY A 60 -4.83 -3.82 -4.36
CA GLY A 60 -3.94 -4.07 -5.49
C GLY A 60 -2.73 -3.16 -5.44
N PHE A 61 -1.57 -3.69 -5.79
CA PHE A 61 -0.32 -2.96 -5.75
C PHE A 61 0.62 -3.31 -6.91
N ALA A 62 1.43 -2.34 -7.32
CA ALA A 62 2.50 -2.52 -8.30
C ALA A 62 3.68 -1.60 -7.99
N PHE A 63 4.91 -2.10 -8.10
CA PHE A 63 6.12 -1.31 -7.84
C PHE A 63 7.36 -1.91 -8.49
N PRO A 64 8.40 -1.09 -8.77
CA PRO A 64 9.68 -1.58 -9.25
C PRO A 64 10.53 -2.15 -8.10
N VAL A 65 11.23 -3.26 -8.38
CA VAL A 65 12.25 -3.85 -7.52
C VAL A 65 13.53 -4.05 -8.31
N LEU A 66 14.69 -3.74 -7.73
CA LEU A 66 15.99 -4.01 -8.34
C LEU A 66 16.17 -5.51 -8.56
N ARG A 67 16.57 -5.90 -9.78
CA ARG A 67 16.81 -7.30 -10.14
C ARG A 67 17.81 -7.99 -9.22
N ALA A 68 18.84 -7.26 -8.78
CA ALA A 68 19.86 -7.75 -7.88
C ALA A 68 19.31 -8.15 -6.48
N HIS A 69 18.13 -7.66 -6.10
CA HIS A 69 17.52 -7.89 -4.78
C HIS A 69 16.31 -8.84 -4.85
N LEU A 70 16.00 -9.42 -6.01
CA LEU A 70 14.79 -10.23 -6.19
C LEU A 70 14.74 -11.48 -5.30
N ASP A 71 15.83 -12.22 -5.16
CA ASP A 71 15.84 -13.44 -4.33
C ASP A 71 15.55 -13.12 -2.85
N GLU A 72 16.13 -12.02 -2.35
CA GLU A 72 15.89 -11.56 -0.99
C GLU A 72 14.46 -11.01 -0.84
N TYR A 73 13.97 -10.27 -1.84
CA TYR A 73 12.60 -9.80 -1.88
C TYR A 73 11.59 -10.96 -1.84
N GLU A 74 11.77 -12.01 -2.66
CA GLU A 74 10.88 -13.18 -2.73
C GLU A 74 10.83 -13.92 -1.38
N ARG A 75 12.00 -14.11 -0.75
CA ARG A 75 12.10 -14.75 0.56
C ARG A 75 11.25 -14.03 1.60
N VAL A 76 11.28 -12.70 1.57
CA VAL A 76 10.51 -11.88 2.51
C VAL A 76 9.04 -11.87 2.14
N ALA A 77 8.71 -11.59 0.87
CA ALA A 77 7.33 -11.55 0.40
C ALA A 77 6.59 -12.84 0.79
N SER A 78 7.28 -13.99 0.70
CA SER A 78 6.76 -15.28 1.17
C SER A 78 6.44 -15.33 2.67
N LEU A 79 7.30 -14.76 3.53
CA LEU A 79 7.05 -14.67 4.97
C LEU A 79 5.87 -13.73 5.27
N ILE A 80 5.84 -12.55 4.64
CA ILE A 80 4.79 -11.54 4.83
C ILE A 80 3.44 -12.07 4.32
N ALA A 81 3.43 -12.80 3.19
CA ALA A 81 2.24 -13.49 2.69
C ALA A 81 1.66 -14.43 3.74
N GLY A 82 2.51 -15.21 4.41
CA GLY A 82 2.11 -16.06 5.53
C GLY A 82 1.43 -15.27 6.66
N VAL A 83 2.02 -14.15 7.06
CA VAL A 83 1.46 -13.26 8.09
C VAL A 83 0.10 -12.69 7.69
N TRP A 84 -0.06 -12.23 6.45
CA TRP A 84 -1.35 -11.77 5.92
C TRP A 84 -2.42 -12.84 6.02
N LYS A 85 -2.11 -14.06 5.58
CA LYS A 85 -3.00 -15.21 5.61
C LYS A 85 -3.38 -15.60 7.04
N GLU A 86 -2.41 -15.61 7.96
CA GLU A 86 -2.64 -15.89 9.38
C GLU A 86 -3.60 -14.87 10.04
N HIS A 87 -3.50 -13.59 9.67
CA HIS A 87 -4.35 -12.54 10.25
C HIS A 87 -5.75 -12.45 9.63
N GLY A 88 -6.00 -13.16 8.53
CA GLY A 88 -7.34 -13.33 7.94
C GLY A 88 -7.46 -12.92 6.48
N ALA A 89 -6.37 -12.64 5.76
CA ALA A 89 -6.43 -12.45 4.32
C ALA A 89 -6.92 -13.74 3.63
N LEU A 90 -7.87 -13.59 2.70
CA LEU A 90 -8.46 -14.68 1.94
C LEU A 90 -7.54 -15.16 0.83
N ASP A 91 -6.72 -14.26 0.29
CA ASP A 91 -5.73 -14.59 -0.73
C ASP A 91 -4.59 -13.57 -0.73
N TYR A 92 -3.42 -14.00 -1.19
CA TYR A 92 -2.23 -13.17 -1.38
C TYR A 92 -1.47 -13.70 -2.60
N ALA A 93 -1.22 -12.84 -3.58
CA ALA A 93 -0.48 -13.22 -4.77
C ALA A 93 0.40 -12.06 -5.26
N GLU A 94 1.57 -12.42 -5.75
CA GLU A 94 2.49 -11.52 -6.43
C GLU A 94 3.02 -12.18 -7.71
N TRP A 95 3.28 -11.35 -8.71
CA TRP A 95 3.68 -11.74 -10.04
C TRP A 95 4.80 -10.80 -10.51
N LEU A 96 5.82 -11.40 -11.13
CA LEU A 96 6.85 -10.65 -11.83
C LEU A 96 6.35 -10.25 -13.21
N GLY A 97 6.59 -8.99 -13.58
CA GLY A 97 6.31 -8.48 -14.91
C GLY A 97 7.18 -9.17 -15.96
N ASP A 98 6.53 -9.73 -16.98
CA ASP A 98 7.16 -10.45 -18.09
C ASP A 98 6.93 -9.71 -19.42
N ASP A 99 5.67 -9.48 -19.79
CA ASP A 99 5.26 -8.70 -20.96
C ASP A 99 4.50 -7.43 -20.53
N LEU A 100 5.23 -6.31 -20.40
CA LEU A 100 4.70 -5.05 -19.85
C LEU A 100 4.46 -3.96 -20.90
N ASN A 101 4.77 -4.23 -22.17
CA ASN A 101 4.66 -3.28 -23.27
C ASN A 101 3.67 -3.77 -24.33
N VAL A 102 2.39 -3.72 -23.96
CA VAL A 102 1.28 -4.14 -24.82
C VAL A 102 0.83 -2.97 -25.69
N GLU A 103 0.79 -3.17 -27.00
CA GLU A 103 0.39 -2.15 -27.98
C GLU A 103 -0.99 -1.55 -27.65
N GLY A 104 -1.11 -0.22 -27.75
CA GLY A 104 -2.36 0.50 -27.49
C GLY A 104 -2.69 0.72 -26.01
N THR A 105 -1.79 0.33 -25.10
CA THR A 105 -1.94 0.57 -23.65
C THR A 105 -0.84 1.49 -23.12
N ARG A 106 -1.02 2.01 -21.90
CA ARG A 106 0.08 2.65 -21.18
C ARG A 106 0.94 1.55 -20.54
N PRO A 107 2.24 1.46 -20.84
CA PRO A 107 3.13 0.47 -20.23
C PRO A 107 3.22 0.65 -18.71
N PHE A 108 3.32 -0.47 -17.99
CA PHE A 108 3.59 -0.43 -16.54
C PHE A 108 4.97 0.17 -16.23
N THR A 109 5.94 -0.04 -17.13
CA THR A 109 7.28 0.54 -17.01
C THR A 109 7.24 2.06 -16.93
N ASP A 110 6.39 2.69 -17.75
CA ASP A 110 6.22 4.14 -17.79
C ASP A 110 5.44 4.64 -16.57
N ALA A 111 4.38 3.91 -16.18
CA ALA A 111 3.54 4.29 -15.06
C ALA A 111 4.27 4.27 -13.72
N LEU A 112 5.26 3.38 -13.56
CA LEU A 112 6.02 3.18 -12.34
C LEU A 112 7.44 3.78 -12.40
N GLY A 113 7.84 4.37 -13.54
CA GLY A 113 9.18 4.92 -13.72
C GLY A 113 10.27 3.88 -13.54
N VAL A 114 10.09 2.72 -14.17
CA VAL A 114 10.97 1.55 -14.07
C VAL A 114 12.24 1.79 -14.87
N THR A 115 13.38 1.50 -14.27
CA THR A 115 14.70 1.54 -14.93
C THR A 115 15.09 0.17 -15.50
N GLU A 116 16.16 0.10 -16.31
CA GLU A 116 16.61 -1.15 -16.96
C GLU A 116 17.00 -2.25 -15.95
N ASP A 117 17.52 -1.85 -14.78
CA ASP A 117 17.95 -2.75 -13.71
C ASP A 117 16.80 -3.20 -12.78
N GLU A 118 15.58 -2.74 -13.06
CA GLU A 118 14.39 -3.03 -12.26
C GLU A 118 13.43 -3.97 -13.00
N VAL A 119 12.59 -4.61 -12.21
CA VAL A 119 11.44 -5.37 -12.69
C VAL A 119 10.20 -4.94 -11.92
N VAL A 120 9.04 -4.98 -12.57
CA VAL A 120 7.77 -4.70 -11.89
C VAL A 120 7.31 -5.92 -11.13
N VAL A 121 6.97 -5.73 -9.87
CA VAL A 121 6.13 -6.66 -9.10
C VAL A 121 4.70 -6.13 -9.14
N PHE A 122 3.75 -7.00 -9.46
CA PHE A 122 2.32 -6.74 -9.38
C PHE A 122 1.67 -7.77 -8.45
N GLY A 123 0.83 -7.31 -7.53
CA GLY A 123 0.19 -8.22 -6.60
C GLY A 123 -1.11 -7.68 -6.02
N TRP A 124 -1.75 -8.55 -5.24
CA TRP A 124 -2.96 -8.21 -4.55
C TRP A 124 -3.15 -9.00 -3.26
N ILE A 125 -3.97 -8.44 -2.37
CA ILE A 125 -4.45 -9.09 -1.16
C ILE A 125 -5.97 -9.08 -1.18
N THR A 126 -6.59 -10.24 -0.98
CA THR A 126 -8.05 -10.36 -0.95
C THR A 126 -8.53 -10.46 0.50
N PHE A 127 -9.58 -9.72 0.81
CA PHE A 127 -10.22 -9.66 2.13
C PHE A 127 -11.72 -9.93 2.02
N GLU A 128 -12.33 -10.31 3.13
CA GLU A 128 -13.79 -10.52 3.21
C GLU A 128 -14.57 -9.22 3.00
N SER A 129 -14.07 -8.10 3.53
CA SER A 129 -14.66 -6.76 3.41
C SER A 129 -13.61 -5.68 3.64
N ARG A 130 -13.95 -4.40 3.41
CA ARG A 130 -13.06 -3.27 3.71
C ARG A 130 -12.77 -3.15 5.20
N GLU A 131 -13.76 -3.42 6.04
CA GLU A 131 -13.60 -3.41 7.49
C GLU A 131 -12.70 -4.57 7.96
N ALA A 132 -12.79 -5.74 7.30
CA ALA A 132 -11.87 -6.84 7.56
C ALA A 132 -10.44 -6.44 7.17
N ARG A 133 -10.26 -5.84 5.99
CA ARG A 133 -8.98 -5.29 5.52
C ARG A 133 -8.36 -4.34 6.55
N ASP A 134 -9.10 -3.33 7.00
CA ASP A 134 -8.59 -2.34 7.97
C ASP A 134 -8.17 -3.01 9.30
N ARG A 135 -8.94 -4.00 9.79
CA ARG A 135 -8.56 -4.76 10.99
C ARG A 135 -7.31 -5.61 10.78
N ILE A 136 -7.17 -6.25 9.62
CA ILE A 136 -6.05 -7.13 9.29
C ILE A 136 -4.77 -6.30 9.11
N HIS A 137 -4.86 -5.16 8.41
CA HIS A 137 -3.75 -4.21 8.28
C HIS A 137 -3.15 -3.83 9.63
N ASN A 138 -4.00 -3.44 10.59
CA ASN A 138 -3.55 -3.07 11.93
C ASN A 138 -2.82 -4.22 12.66
N LYS A 139 -3.24 -5.46 12.45
CA LYS A 139 -2.56 -6.64 13.04
C LYS A 139 -1.22 -6.90 12.37
N VAL A 140 -1.17 -6.89 11.04
CA VAL A 140 0.07 -7.09 10.27
C VAL A 140 1.09 -6.00 10.61
N ALA A 141 0.61 -4.76 10.78
CA ALA A 141 1.43 -3.62 11.18
C ALA A 141 2.12 -3.72 12.52
N THR A 142 1.52 -4.48 13.43
CA THR A 142 2.00 -4.66 14.79
C THR A 142 2.58 -6.05 15.01
N ASP A 143 2.68 -6.87 13.94
CA ASP A 143 3.26 -8.20 14.02
C ASP A 143 4.79 -8.07 14.16
N PRO A 144 5.38 -8.61 15.24
CA PRO A 144 6.82 -8.49 15.50
C PRO A 144 7.69 -8.96 14.33
N ARG A 145 7.23 -9.99 13.59
CA ARG A 145 7.97 -10.55 12.43
C ARG A 145 8.07 -9.54 11.31
N VAL A 146 7.00 -8.75 11.12
CA VAL A 146 6.93 -7.70 10.09
C VAL A 146 7.76 -6.50 10.53
N THR A 147 7.64 -6.06 11.79
CA THR A 147 8.39 -4.90 12.28
C THR A 147 9.89 -5.15 12.34
N GLU A 148 10.33 -6.32 12.82
CA GLU A 148 11.76 -6.70 12.85
C GLU A 148 12.35 -6.74 11.43
N TRP A 149 11.59 -7.29 10.48
CA TRP A 149 12.00 -7.28 9.10
C TRP A 149 12.12 -5.85 8.55
N MET A 150 11.12 -4.99 8.77
CA MET A 150 11.12 -3.61 8.28
C MET A 150 12.35 -2.83 8.72
N GLU A 151 12.82 -3.06 9.95
CA GLU A 151 14.02 -2.43 10.50
C GLU A 151 15.33 -2.95 9.87
N SER A 152 15.32 -4.19 9.39
CA SER A 152 16.52 -4.86 8.85
C SER A 152 16.67 -4.78 7.32
N ALA A 153 15.61 -4.39 6.61
CA ALA A 153 15.51 -4.58 5.17
C ALA A 153 15.99 -3.36 4.36
N ASP A 154 17.10 -3.53 3.63
CA ASP A 154 17.48 -2.69 2.48
C ASP A 154 17.12 -3.41 1.17
N ILE A 155 15.85 -3.34 0.83
CA ILE A 155 15.21 -4.16 -0.22
C ILE A 155 15.30 -3.54 -1.62
N GLY A 156 16.09 -2.47 -1.78
CA GLY A 156 16.39 -1.91 -3.09
C GLY A 156 15.14 -1.48 -3.87
N PHE A 157 14.10 -1.03 -3.16
CA PHE A 157 12.88 -0.54 -3.76
C PHE A 157 12.43 0.76 -3.09
N ASP A 158 11.85 1.66 -3.89
CA ASP A 158 11.41 2.97 -3.42
C ASP A 158 9.88 2.98 -3.23
N PRO A 159 9.38 3.10 -1.98
CA PRO A 159 7.95 3.07 -1.71
C PRO A 159 7.18 4.24 -2.33
N SER A 160 7.84 5.35 -2.65
CA SER A 160 7.17 6.49 -3.30
C SER A 160 6.75 6.19 -4.74
N ARG A 161 7.35 5.17 -5.37
CA ARG A 161 7.02 4.69 -6.72
C ARG A 161 5.97 3.59 -6.75
N MET A 162 5.45 3.17 -5.60
CA MET A 162 4.41 2.14 -5.54
C MET A 162 3.05 2.70 -5.93
N ALA A 163 2.41 2.08 -6.93
CA ALA A 163 0.98 2.24 -7.17
C ALA A 163 0.23 1.32 -6.20
N TYR A 164 -0.66 1.86 -5.39
CA TYR A 164 -1.42 1.12 -4.39
C TYR A 164 -2.87 1.62 -4.32
N GLY A 165 -3.82 0.72 -4.11
CA GLY A 165 -5.20 1.11 -3.85
C GLY A 165 -6.12 -0.04 -3.46
N GLY A 166 -7.22 0.32 -2.80
CA GLY A 166 -8.29 -0.60 -2.41
C GLY A 166 -9.47 -0.58 -3.39
N PHE A 167 -9.98 -1.75 -3.74
CA PHE A 167 -10.95 -1.98 -4.80
C PHE A 167 -12.16 -2.80 -4.30
N LYS A 168 -13.35 -2.37 -4.73
CA LYS A 168 -14.58 -3.16 -4.62
C LYS A 168 -14.73 -4.05 -5.85
N PRO A 169 -15.41 -5.20 -5.75
CA PRO A 169 -15.55 -6.11 -6.87
C PRO A 169 -16.51 -5.49 -7.89
N LEU A 170 -16.06 -5.36 -9.15
CA LEU A 170 -16.94 -5.00 -10.27
C LEU A 170 -17.55 -6.26 -10.91
N ILE A 171 -16.72 -7.26 -11.18
CA ILE A 171 -17.09 -8.57 -11.70
C ILE A 171 -16.31 -9.61 -10.91
N ARG A 172 -17.00 -10.64 -10.42
CA ARG A 172 -16.40 -11.77 -9.71
C ARG A 172 -17.20 -13.03 -10.01
N ARG A 173 -16.53 -14.13 -10.37
CA ARG A 173 -17.15 -15.42 -10.73
C ARG A 173 -16.38 -16.56 -10.09
#